data_AF-A0A8H5JBV3-F1
#
_entry.id   AF-A0A8H5JBV3-F1
#
_cell.length_a   1.000
_cell.length_b   1.000
_cell.length_c   1.000
_cell.angle_alpha   90.00
_cell.angle_beta   90.00
_cell.angle_gamma   90.00
#
_symmetry.space_group_name_H-M   'P 1'
#
loop_
_entity.id
_entity.type
_entity.pdbx_description
1 polymer ?
#
loop_
_entity_poly.entity_id
_entity_poly.type
_entity_poly.pdbx_seq_one_letter_code
_entity_poly.pdbx_strand_id
1 'polypeptide(L)'
;MNKVEFGNRMVGAGMKREDALRIHDYAERIDCRNEHQWFSLMQHRRTDFIPIVPRQIGDRGTHDKGDKASQRNLTDMFRLEDTACETCCSATSLTAYFADLMALLRDTSVHPSNQGGESDSTDEQSRQTKPQSLLELLSLRRPDLREMELSCSNAQTLIPFIDLINEVLESYIRYKADPALSTTPKDSSSINVYNSPIDDNEIGDGHQGEVYRPGNIDNEIYTEIIAGRMFPFTHFPYMMDRGIG
;
A
#
# COMPACT_ATOMS: atom_id res chain seq x y z
N MET A 1 -9.30 8.68 17.07
CA MET A 1 -10.02 9.97 17.25
C MET A 1 -9.56 10.62 18.54
N ASN A 2 -9.41 11.94 18.58
CA ASN A 2 -8.89 12.61 19.79
C ASN A 2 -9.94 12.62 20.93
N LYS A 3 -9.50 12.45 22.19
CA LYS A 3 -10.35 12.42 23.38
C LYS A 3 -11.27 13.64 23.49
N VAL A 4 -10.75 14.83 23.14
CA VAL A 4 -11.51 16.09 23.18
C VAL A 4 -12.60 16.10 22.12
N GLU A 5 -12.28 15.66 20.91
CA GLU A 5 -13.20 15.61 19.78
C GLU A 5 -14.33 14.61 20.05
N PHE A 6 -13.99 13.42 20.57
CA PHE A 6 -14.97 12.42 20.99
C PHE A 6 -15.93 12.98 22.03
N GLY A 7 -15.40 13.61 23.09
CA GLY A 7 -16.21 14.20 24.14
C GLY A 7 -17.20 15.24 23.61
N ASN A 8 -16.76 16.11 22.70
CA ASN A 8 -17.63 17.13 22.10
C ASN A 8 -18.73 16.51 21.22
N ARG A 9 -18.41 15.47 20.43
CA ARG A 9 -19.40 14.76 19.59
C ARG A 9 -20.45 14.04 20.44
N MET A 10 -20.04 13.38 21.53
CA MET A 10 -20.96 12.64 22.41
C MET A 10 -21.85 13.57 23.23
N VAL A 11 -21.34 14.74 23.65
CA VAL A 11 -22.16 15.79 24.26
C VAL A 11 -23.18 16.35 23.27
N GLY A 12 -22.80 16.53 22.01
CA GLY A 12 -23.74 16.89 20.93
C GLY A 12 -24.86 15.86 20.73
N ALA A 13 -24.62 14.59 21.05
CA ALA A 13 -25.60 13.51 21.02
C ALA A 13 -26.43 13.37 22.33
N GLY A 14 -26.23 14.25 23.32
CA GLY A 14 -26.99 14.27 24.57
C GLY A 14 -26.39 13.47 25.74
N MET A 15 -25.15 12.98 25.62
CA MET A 15 -24.45 12.29 26.71
C MET A 15 -23.78 13.28 27.68
N LYS A 16 -23.74 12.95 28.98
CA LYS A 16 -22.96 13.72 29.94
C LYS A 16 -21.46 13.64 29.58
N ARG A 17 -20.77 14.77 29.67
CA ARG A 17 -19.33 14.87 29.32
C ARG A 17 -18.47 13.90 30.13
N GLU A 18 -18.76 13.73 31.42
CA GLU A 18 -18.02 12.83 32.30
C GLU A 18 -18.14 11.36 31.87
N ASP A 19 -19.35 10.93 31.53
CA ASP A 19 -19.61 9.56 31.08
C ASP A 19 -18.95 9.30 29.72
N ALA A 20 -18.99 10.28 28.81
CA ALA A 20 -18.27 10.19 27.54
C ALA A 20 -16.75 10.04 27.73
N LEU A 21 -16.13 10.82 28.62
CA LEU A 21 -14.71 10.69 28.91
C LEU A 21 -14.35 9.34 29.55
N ARG A 22 -15.21 8.81 30.44
CA ARG A 22 -15.01 7.47 31.02
C ARG A 22 -15.10 6.36 29.99
N ILE A 23 -16.05 6.47 29.05
CA ILE A 23 -16.18 5.51 27.95
C ILE A 23 -14.94 5.53 27.07
N HIS A 24 -14.40 6.71 26.75
CA HIS A 24 -13.16 6.84 26.00
C HIS A 24 -11.99 6.15 26.72
N ASP A 25 -11.80 6.43 28.02
CA ASP A 25 -10.68 5.87 28.79
C ASP A 25 -10.80 4.34 28.95
N TYR A 26 -12.03 3.83 29.00
CA TYR A 26 -12.27 2.40 29.01
C TYR A 26 -12.02 1.76 27.64
N ALA A 27 -12.42 2.43 26.55
CA ALA A 27 -12.14 2.00 25.19
C ALA A 27 -10.62 1.93 24.93
N GLU A 28 -9.88 2.97 25.31
CA GLU A 28 -8.42 3.01 25.18
C GLU A 28 -7.74 1.84 25.92
N ARG A 29 -8.23 1.47 27.12
CA ARG A 29 -7.73 0.30 27.84
C ARG A 29 -8.05 -1.02 27.14
N ILE A 30 -9.23 -1.13 26.54
CA ILE A 30 -9.59 -2.30 25.75
C ILE A 30 -8.67 -2.40 24.53
N ASP A 31 -8.42 -1.29 23.84
CA ASP A 31 -7.55 -1.24 22.67
C ASP A 31 -6.13 -1.67 23.03
N CYS A 32 -5.53 -1.08 24.06
CA CYS A 32 -4.19 -1.50 24.53
C CYS A 32 -4.15 -2.99 24.92
N ARG A 33 -5.22 -3.51 25.54
CA ARG A 33 -5.31 -4.93 25.89
C ARG A 33 -5.39 -5.81 24.64
N ASN A 34 -6.20 -5.41 23.67
CA ASN A 34 -6.39 -6.13 22.42
C ASN A 34 -5.06 -6.16 21.64
N GLU A 35 -4.39 -5.02 21.50
CA GLU A 35 -3.07 -4.92 20.86
C GLU A 35 -2.04 -5.82 21.52
N HIS A 36 -1.96 -5.80 22.86
CA HIS A 36 -1.04 -6.67 23.59
C HIS A 36 -1.34 -8.16 23.37
N GLN A 37 -2.62 -8.54 23.39
CA GLN A 37 -3.05 -9.90 23.10
C GLN A 37 -2.66 -10.30 21.67
N TRP A 38 -2.87 -9.43 20.69
CA TRP A 38 -2.49 -9.65 19.30
C TRP A 38 -0.98 -9.80 19.11
N PHE A 39 -0.20 -8.92 19.72
CA PHE A 39 1.26 -8.98 19.66
C PHE A 39 1.79 -10.27 20.29
N SER A 40 1.28 -10.63 21.48
CA SER A 40 1.63 -11.89 22.15
C SER A 40 1.31 -13.11 21.28
N LEU A 41 0.14 -13.14 20.64
CA LEU A 41 -0.25 -14.22 19.72
C LEU A 41 0.66 -14.31 18.50
N MET A 42 0.98 -13.17 17.87
CA MET A 42 1.85 -13.14 16.70
C MET A 42 3.29 -13.54 17.05
N GLN A 43 3.78 -13.17 18.23
CA GLN A 43 5.11 -13.57 18.71
C GLN A 43 5.17 -15.07 19.02
N HIS A 44 4.17 -15.63 19.71
CA HIS A 44 4.11 -17.07 19.97
C HIS A 44 4.04 -17.90 18.69
N ARG A 45 3.37 -17.41 17.65
CA ARG A 45 3.40 -18.06 16.33
C ARG A 45 4.81 -18.13 15.74
N ARG A 46 5.63 -17.09 15.91
CA ARG A 46 7.01 -17.08 15.41
C ARG A 46 7.93 -18.03 16.18
N THR A 47 7.70 -18.22 17.49
CA THR A 47 8.55 -19.10 18.30
C THR A 47 8.23 -20.57 18.06
N ASP A 48 6.96 -20.87 17.81
CA ASP A 48 6.46 -22.24 17.66
C ASP A 48 6.10 -22.48 16.19
N PHE A 49 7.11 -22.56 15.32
CA PHE A 49 6.92 -23.10 13.98
C PHE A 49 6.69 -24.61 14.10
N ILE A 50 5.48 -24.99 14.49
CA ILE A 50 5.02 -26.37 14.37
C ILE A 50 4.48 -26.47 12.95
N PRO A 51 5.23 -27.06 11.99
CA PRO A 51 4.65 -27.34 10.69
C PRO A 51 3.40 -28.20 10.93
N ILE A 52 2.25 -27.73 10.48
CA ILE A 52 1.05 -28.56 10.42
C ILE A 52 1.33 -29.59 9.34
N VAL A 53 1.94 -30.71 9.74
CA VAL A 53 2.05 -31.88 8.88
C VAL A 53 0.61 -32.32 8.62
N PRO A 54 0.16 -32.40 7.35
CA PRO A 54 -1.19 -32.86 7.05
C PRO A 54 -1.35 -34.25 7.68
N ARG A 55 -2.31 -34.34 8.60
CA ARG A 55 -2.57 -35.56 9.36
C ARG A 55 -2.84 -36.69 8.38
N GLN A 56 -1.87 -37.59 8.22
CA GLN A 56 -2.12 -38.81 7.47
C GLN A 56 -3.26 -39.58 8.15
N ILE A 57 -4.20 -40.03 7.34
CA ILE A 57 -5.38 -40.78 7.74
C ILE A 57 -4.88 -42.11 8.35
N GLY A 58 -4.67 -42.15 9.67
CA GLY A 58 -4.25 -43.38 10.31
C GLY A 58 -3.83 -43.29 11.78
N ASP A 59 -3.26 -42.19 12.25
CA ASP A 59 -2.60 -42.25 13.56
C ASP A 59 -3.52 -41.86 14.75
N ARG A 60 -3.71 -42.83 15.66
CA ARG A 60 -4.42 -42.71 16.94
C ARG A 60 -3.38 -42.73 18.06
N GLY A 61 -2.64 -41.64 18.20
CA GLY A 61 -1.82 -41.36 19.37
C GLY A 61 -2.66 -40.77 20.50
N THR A 62 -2.79 -41.50 21.60
CA THR A 62 -3.28 -41.01 22.89
C THR A 62 -2.25 -40.08 23.52
N HIS A 63 -2.56 -38.79 23.77
CA HIS A 63 -1.98 -38.06 24.91
C HIS A 63 -2.71 -36.74 25.24
N ASP A 64 -3.00 -36.66 26.53
CA ASP A 64 -3.08 -35.50 27.42
C ASP A 64 -4.37 -34.66 27.50
N LYS A 65 -5.00 -34.79 28.69
CA LYS A 65 -6.09 -33.97 29.21
C LYS A 65 -5.47 -32.80 29.97
N GLY A 66 -5.23 -31.71 29.27
CA GLY A 66 -4.87 -30.41 29.84
C GLY A 66 -5.31 -29.30 28.89
N ASP A 67 -6.38 -28.59 29.24
CA ASP A 67 -6.81 -27.28 28.75
C ASP A 67 -6.74 -26.94 27.24
N LYS A 68 -7.02 -27.91 26.36
CA LYS A 68 -7.19 -27.68 24.89
C LYS A 68 -8.51 -27.01 24.49
N ALA A 69 -9.26 -26.44 25.44
CA ALA A 69 -10.55 -25.81 25.18
C ALA A 69 -10.46 -24.31 24.89
N SER A 70 -9.42 -23.61 25.37
CA SER A 70 -9.30 -22.15 25.18
C SER A 70 -8.39 -21.74 24.01
N GLN A 71 -7.55 -22.66 23.52
CA GLN A 71 -6.81 -22.53 22.26
C GLN A 71 -7.62 -23.04 21.06
N ARG A 72 -8.92 -23.32 21.23
CA ARG A 72 -9.85 -23.50 20.12
C ARG A 72 -10.57 -22.19 19.85
N ASN A 73 -10.20 -21.40 18.86
CA ASN A 73 -8.92 -21.34 18.17
C ASN A 73 -8.85 -19.91 17.62
N LEU A 74 -8.01 -19.03 18.17
CA LEU A 74 -7.81 -17.70 17.58
C LEU A 74 -7.40 -17.83 16.11
N THR A 75 -6.75 -18.94 15.76
CA THR A 75 -6.48 -19.37 14.38
C THR A 75 -7.75 -19.62 13.56
N ASP A 76 -8.83 -20.17 14.13
CA ASP A 76 -10.11 -20.40 13.43
C ASP A 76 -10.94 -19.11 13.32
N MET A 77 -10.97 -18.30 14.39
CA MET A 77 -11.70 -17.03 14.40
C MET A 77 -11.11 -16.02 13.40
N PHE A 78 -9.78 -16.01 13.26
CA PHE A 78 -9.06 -15.05 12.43
C PHE A 78 -8.40 -15.66 11.19
N ARG A 79 -8.61 -16.96 10.96
CA ARG A 79 -8.00 -17.71 9.85
C ARG A 79 -6.52 -17.40 9.69
N LEU A 80 -5.77 -17.61 10.77
CA LEU A 80 -4.35 -17.25 10.84
C LEU A 80 -3.43 -18.19 10.04
N GLU A 81 -4.00 -19.07 9.21
CA GLU A 81 -3.31 -20.07 8.40
C GLU A 81 -2.82 -19.47 7.06
N ASP A 82 -1.71 -20.01 6.56
CA ASP A 82 -1.04 -19.69 5.27
C ASP A 82 -0.53 -18.26 5.07
N THR A 83 0.73 -18.04 5.48
CA THR A 83 1.55 -16.96 4.94
C THR A 83 2.71 -17.56 4.15
N ALA A 84 2.78 -17.29 2.85
CA ALA A 84 3.85 -17.80 1.98
C ALA A 84 5.24 -17.28 2.37
N CYS A 85 5.32 -16.11 3.03
CA CYS A 85 6.58 -15.48 3.42
C CYS A 85 6.49 -14.85 4.83
N GLU A 86 7.31 -15.34 5.76
CA GLU A 86 7.33 -14.86 7.15
C GLU A 86 7.82 -13.42 7.28
N THR A 87 8.81 -13.02 6.47
CA THR A 87 9.39 -11.67 6.53
C THR A 87 8.41 -10.61 6.03
N CYS A 88 7.62 -10.91 4.99
CA CYS A 88 6.64 -9.99 4.42
C CYS A 88 5.36 -9.90 5.24
N CYS A 89 4.95 -11.00 5.90
CA CYS A 89 3.78 -11.04 6.78
C CYS A 89 4.09 -10.63 8.23
N SER A 90 5.29 -10.13 8.51
CA SER A 90 5.64 -9.56 9.81
C SER A 90 4.96 -8.20 10.03
N ALA A 91 4.52 -7.92 11.26
CA ALA A 91 4.04 -6.59 11.66
C ALA A 91 5.10 -5.47 11.53
N THR A 92 6.37 -5.85 11.44
CA THR A 92 7.52 -4.94 11.28
C THR A 92 8.14 -5.04 9.89
N SER A 93 7.42 -5.58 8.91
CA SER A 93 7.89 -5.69 7.52
C SER A 93 7.83 -4.34 6.80
N LEU A 94 8.54 -4.26 5.67
CA LEU A 94 8.51 -3.08 4.79
C LEU A 94 7.10 -2.83 4.24
N THR A 95 6.36 -3.88 3.89
CA THR A 95 4.97 -3.78 3.40
C THR A 95 4.01 -3.35 4.50
N ALA A 96 4.20 -3.84 5.73
CA ALA A 96 3.42 -3.41 6.89
C ALA A 96 3.64 -1.93 7.19
N TYR A 97 4.89 -1.47 7.15
CA TYR A 97 5.23 -0.05 7.30
C TYR A 97 4.59 0.81 6.21
N PHE A 98 4.62 0.37 4.95
CA PHE A 98 3.97 1.08 3.84
C PHE A 98 2.45 1.17 4.03
N ALA A 99 1.79 0.08 4.41
CA ALA A 99 0.34 0.07 4.65
C ALA A 99 -0.05 0.98 5.84
N ASP A 100 0.74 0.97 6.91
CA ASP A 100 0.55 1.85 8.07
C ASP A 100 0.73 3.32 7.68
N LEU A 101 1.74 3.64 6.88
CA LEU A 101 1.92 4.99 6.34
C LEU A 101 0.71 5.43 5.51
N MET A 102 0.19 4.58 4.63
CA MET A 102 -1.00 4.89 3.83
C MET A 102 -2.25 5.09 4.71
N ALA A 103 -2.42 4.28 5.77
CA ALA A 103 -3.49 4.46 6.74
C ALA A 103 -3.35 5.79 7.51
N LEU A 104 -2.14 6.14 7.93
CA LEU A 104 -1.83 7.42 8.55
C LEU A 104 -2.20 8.58 7.63
N LEU A 105 -1.79 8.54 6.36
CA LEU A 105 -2.09 9.59 5.39
C LEU A 105 -3.59 9.76 5.11
N ARG A 106 -4.35 8.67 5.20
CA ARG A 106 -5.82 8.70 5.08
C ARG A 106 -6.45 9.44 6.26
N ASP A 107 -5.96 9.19 7.46
CA ASP A 107 -6.53 9.72 8.69
C ASP A 107 -6.04 11.15 8.99
N THR A 108 -4.95 11.58 8.36
CA THR A 108 -4.52 12.99 8.36
C THR A 108 -5.40 13.85 7.45
N SER A 109 -6.21 14.71 8.05
CA SER A 109 -7.02 15.68 7.33
C SER A 109 -6.17 16.87 6.86
N VAL A 110 -6.44 17.33 5.64
CA VAL A 110 -5.83 18.55 5.12
C VAL A 110 -6.72 19.70 5.54
N HIS A 111 -6.27 20.50 6.51
CA HIS A 111 -6.94 21.77 6.76
C HIS A 111 -6.74 22.67 5.54
N PRO A 112 -7.83 23.16 4.91
CA PRO A 112 -7.69 24.17 3.89
C PRO A 112 -7.05 25.38 4.56
N SER A 113 -5.78 25.67 4.26
CA SER A 113 -5.16 26.91 4.70
C SER A 113 -6.06 28.05 4.22
N ASN A 114 -6.48 28.92 5.14
CA ASN A 114 -7.20 30.16 4.85
C ASN A 114 -6.32 31.07 3.97
N GLN A 115 -6.21 30.76 2.68
CA GLN A 115 -5.61 31.62 1.67
C GLN A 115 -6.74 32.10 0.77
N GLY A 116 -7.29 33.25 1.17
CA GLY A 116 -7.87 34.27 0.30
C GLY A 116 -9.03 33.85 -0.61
N GLY A 117 -10.24 33.84 -0.06
CA GLY A 117 -11.46 33.77 -0.87
C GLY A 117 -12.64 33.32 -0.03
N GLU A 118 -13.27 34.26 0.66
CA GLU A 118 -14.64 34.14 1.13
C GLU A 118 -15.54 34.07 -0.11
N SER A 119 -15.63 32.88 -0.73
CA SER A 119 -16.73 32.58 -1.64
C SER A 119 -17.87 32.09 -0.77
N ASP A 120 -18.67 33.05 -0.33
CA ASP A 120 -20.05 32.88 0.10
C ASP A 120 -20.84 32.28 -1.08
N SER A 121 -20.67 30.98 -1.30
CA SER A 121 -21.49 30.21 -2.23
C SER A 121 -22.11 29.09 -1.42
N THR A 122 -23.41 29.25 -1.17
CA THR A 122 -24.36 28.27 -0.64
C THR A 122 -24.58 27.09 -1.60
N ASP A 123 -23.50 26.58 -2.20
CA ASP A 123 -23.52 25.45 -3.12
C ASP A 123 -22.82 24.27 -2.46
N GLU A 124 -23.63 23.33 -1.94
CA GLU A 124 -23.18 22.08 -1.32
C GLU A 124 -22.33 21.22 -2.27
N GLN A 125 -22.39 21.47 -3.58
CA GLN A 125 -21.59 20.79 -4.61
C GLN A 125 -20.11 21.24 -4.67
N SER A 126 -19.73 22.39 -4.11
CA SER A 126 -18.33 22.87 -4.16
C SER A 126 -17.41 22.23 -3.10
N ARG A 127 -17.99 21.59 -2.07
CA ARG A 127 -17.24 20.86 -1.04
C ARG A 127 -16.68 19.52 -1.52
N GLN A 128 -17.13 19.01 -2.66
CA GLN A 128 -16.73 17.70 -3.19
C GLN A 128 -15.43 17.72 -4.02
N THR A 129 -14.92 18.89 -4.39
CA THR A 129 -13.75 18.97 -5.31
C THR A 129 -12.42 19.21 -4.59
N LYS A 130 -12.43 19.44 -3.27
CA LYS A 130 -11.20 19.68 -2.51
C LYS A 130 -10.78 18.41 -1.77
N PRO A 131 -9.54 17.93 -1.95
CA PRO A 131 -9.09 16.72 -1.30
C PRO A 131 -9.14 16.88 0.22
N GLN A 132 -9.81 15.93 0.87
CA GLN A 132 -10.11 16.00 2.30
C GLN A 132 -9.01 15.36 3.15
N SER A 133 -8.25 14.44 2.56
CA SER A 133 -7.14 13.71 3.19
C SER A 133 -5.82 13.92 2.46
N LEU A 134 -4.70 13.74 3.17
CA LEU A 134 -3.37 13.81 2.57
C LEU A 134 -3.15 12.66 1.58
N LEU A 135 -3.74 11.49 1.84
CA LEU A 135 -3.75 10.37 0.90
C LEU A 135 -4.36 10.75 -0.45
N GLU A 136 -5.45 11.53 -0.45
CA GLU A 136 -6.12 11.94 -1.68
C GLU A 136 -5.25 12.92 -2.50
N LEU A 137 -4.56 13.85 -1.83
CA LEU A 137 -3.54 14.69 -2.47
C LEU A 137 -2.39 13.88 -3.06
N LEU A 138 -1.92 12.87 -2.33
CA LEU A 138 -0.88 11.96 -2.81
C LEU A 138 -1.39 11.18 -4.03
N SER A 139 -2.61 10.66 -3.97
CA SER A 139 -3.23 9.90 -5.07
C SER A 139 -3.41 10.74 -6.34
N LEU A 140 -3.61 12.05 -6.21
CA LEU A 140 -3.67 12.96 -7.37
C LEU A 140 -2.31 13.10 -8.07
N ARG A 141 -1.20 12.98 -7.33
CA ARG A 141 0.17 13.11 -7.88
C ARG A 141 0.76 11.76 -8.30
N ARG A 142 0.53 10.74 -7.48
CA ARG A 142 1.06 9.37 -7.59
C ARG A 142 -0.09 8.38 -7.36
N PRO A 143 -0.99 8.21 -8.34
CA PRO A 143 -2.07 7.23 -8.24
C PRO A 143 -1.55 5.79 -8.21
N ASP A 144 -0.37 5.57 -8.78
CA ASP A 144 0.33 4.28 -8.84
C ASP A 144 0.63 3.70 -7.45
N LEU A 145 0.98 4.54 -6.47
CA LEU A 145 1.27 4.07 -5.11
C LEU A 145 0.05 3.44 -4.40
N ARG A 146 -1.17 3.77 -4.83
CA ARG A 146 -2.39 3.20 -4.27
C ARG A 146 -2.69 1.81 -4.82
N GLU A 147 -2.27 1.55 -6.04
CA GLU A 147 -2.55 0.32 -6.80
C GLU A 147 -1.36 -0.66 -6.79
N MET A 148 -0.26 -0.29 -6.14
CA MET A 148 0.92 -1.14 -5.94
C MET A 148 0.59 -2.40 -5.13
N GLU A 149 1.02 -3.55 -5.63
CA GLU A 149 0.80 -4.83 -4.96
C GLU A 149 1.73 -5.00 -3.75
N LEU A 150 1.20 -5.46 -2.63
CA LEU A 150 1.97 -5.76 -1.42
C LEU A 150 2.58 -7.17 -1.50
N SER A 151 3.37 -7.44 -2.54
CA SER A 151 4.02 -8.73 -2.79
C SER A 151 5.42 -8.81 -2.15
N CYS A 152 5.93 -10.03 -1.98
CA CYS A 152 7.30 -10.25 -1.51
C CYS A 152 8.33 -9.68 -2.48
N SER A 153 8.12 -9.93 -3.78
CA SER A 153 8.98 -9.44 -4.85
C SER A 153 9.10 -7.91 -4.84
N ASN A 154 7.98 -7.19 -4.68
CA ASN A 154 7.99 -5.73 -4.59
C ASN A 154 8.69 -5.19 -3.34
N ALA A 155 8.70 -5.96 -2.25
CA ALA A 155 9.27 -5.54 -0.98
C ALA A 155 10.78 -5.79 -0.87
N GLN A 156 11.28 -6.82 -1.56
CA GLN A 156 12.65 -7.33 -1.39
C GLN A 156 13.54 -7.13 -2.61
N THR A 157 12.96 -6.98 -3.80
CA THR A 157 13.74 -6.78 -5.02
C THR A 157 14.38 -5.40 -5.02
N LEU A 158 15.70 -5.37 -5.17
CA LEU A 158 16.45 -4.13 -5.30
C LEU A 158 16.34 -3.61 -6.74
N ILE A 159 15.85 -2.39 -6.90
CA ILE A 159 15.72 -1.72 -8.19
C ILE A 159 16.55 -0.43 -8.14
N PRO A 160 17.31 -0.09 -9.20
CA PRO A 160 18.01 1.18 -9.28
C PRO A 160 17.02 2.35 -9.22
N PHE A 161 17.32 3.34 -8.39
CA PHE A 161 16.43 4.50 -8.20
C PHE A 161 16.18 5.29 -9.48
N ILE A 162 17.18 5.35 -10.38
CA ILE A 162 17.06 6.08 -11.66
C ILE A 162 16.02 5.43 -12.59
N ASP A 163 15.93 4.10 -12.59
CA ASP A 163 15.00 3.37 -13.45
C ASP A 163 13.56 3.62 -13.00
N LEU A 164 13.29 3.56 -11.69
CA LEU A 164 11.99 3.89 -11.11
C LEU A 164 11.54 5.31 -11.44
N ILE A 165 12.46 6.28 -11.49
CA ILE A 165 12.13 7.65 -11.86
C ILE A 165 11.74 7.72 -13.34
N ASN A 166 12.55 7.12 -14.22
CA ASN A 166 12.30 7.14 -15.65
C ASN A 166 10.96 6.46 -15.98
N GLU A 167 10.69 5.29 -15.40
CA GLU A 167 9.43 4.54 -15.54
C GLU A 167 8.19 5.38 -15.14
N VAL A 168 8.28 6.09 -14.02
CA VAL A 168 7.18 6.96 -13.55
C VAL A 168 7.03 8.18 -14.45
N LEU A 169 8.13 8.79 -14.89
CA LEU A 169 8.09 9.98 -15.76
C LEU A 169 7.54 9.64 -17.14
N GLU A 170 7.96 8.51 -17.72
CA GLU A 170 7.40 7.94 -18.93
C GLU A 170 5.89 7.74 -18.76
N SER A 171 5.46 7.01 -17.74
CA SER A 171 4.04 6.78 -17.45
C SER A 171 3.25 8.09 -17.25
N TYR A 172 3.84 9.09 -16.61
CA TYR A 172 3.23 10.41 -16.43
C TYR A 172 3.11 11.18 -17.75
N ILE A 173 4.13 11.14 -18.60
CA ILE A 173 4.10 11.76 -19.93
C ILE A 173 3.01 11.08 -20.76
N ARG A 174 2.90 9.75 -20.74
CA ARG A 174 1.82 9.02 -21.42
C ARG A 174 0.44 9.40 -20.91
N TYR A 175 0.29 9.53 -19.59
CA TYR A 175 -0.95 9.99 -18.97
C TYR A 175 -1.33 11.43 -19.36
N LYS A 176 -0.35 12.33 -19.54
CA LYS A 176 -0.58 13.75 -19.88
C LYS A 176 -0.63 14.04 -21.38
N ALA A 177 0.05 13.26 -22.20
CA ALA A 177 0.10 13.42 -23.64
C ALA A 177 -1.15 12.76 -24.25
N ASP A 178 -2.24 13.52 -24.32
CA ASP A 178 -3.51 13.28 -25.03
C ASP A 178 -3.96 11.82 -25.29
N PRO A 179 -5.21 11.43 -24.92
CA PRO A 179 -5.77 10.09 -25.14
C PRO A 179 -5.91 9.66 -26.62
N ALA A 180 -5.54 10.51 -27.58
CA ALA A 180 -5.64 10.25 -29.02
C ALA A 180 -4.51 9.34 -29.57
N LEU A 181 -3.42 9.13 -28.83
CA LEU A 181 -2.34 8.17 -29.18
C LEU A 181 -2.43 6.84 -28.39
N SER A 182 -3.37 6.71 -27.47
CA SER A 182 -3.58 5.46 -26.73
C SER A 182 -4.32 4.46 -27.61
N THR A 183 -3.59 3.71 -28.43
CA THR A 183 -4.15 2.63 -29.27
C THR A 183 -4.75 1.48 -28.45
N THR A 184 -4.54 1.47 -27.12
CA THR A 184 -5.16 0.53 -26.19
C THR A 184 -6.20 1.23 -25.30
N PRO A 185 -7.46 0.74 -25.24
CA PRO A 185 -8.56 1.34 -24.49
C PRO A 185 -8.54 1.05 -22.98
N LYS A 186 -7.41 0.62 -22.42
CA LYS A 186 -7.27 0.35 -20.99
C LYS A 186 -6.40 1.44 -20.35
N ASP A 187 -7.08 2.27 -19.55
CA ASP A 187 -6.51 3.02 -18.43
C ASP A 187 -5.71 4.29 -18.76
N SER A 188 -6.27 5.18 -19.58
CA SER A 188 -5.78 6.56 -19.76
C SER A 188 -6.01 7.47 -18.54
N SER A 189 -6.45 6.93 -17.39
CA SER A 189 -6.81 7.71 -16.21
C SER A 189 -5.77 7.71 -15.08
N SER A 190 -4.69 6.90 -15.14
CA SER A 190 -3.66 6.83 -14.08
C SER A 190 -2.25 6.54 -14.63
N ILE A 191 -1.24 6.82 -13.78
CA ILE A 191 0.15 6.40 -13.98
C ILE A 191 0.19 4.86 -13.82
N ASN A 192 0.86 4.17 -14.74
CA ASN A 192 0.99 2.71 -14.68
C ASN A 192 1.73 2.25 -13.42
N VAL A 193 1.31 1.09 -12.89
CA VAL A 193 1.96 0.40 -11.78
C VAL A 193 2.82 -0.73 -12.33
N TYR A 194 4.12 -0.71 -12.04
CA TYR A 194 5.03 -1.79 -12.39
C TYR A 194 5.34 -2.62 -11.15
N ASN A 195 4.83 -3.85 -11.11
CA ASN A 195 5.14 -4.83 -10.07
C ASN A 195 6.31 -5.71 -10.53
N SER A 196 7.21 -6.01 -9.61
CA SER A 196 8.29 -6.97 -9.82
C SER A 196 7.70 -8.38 -9.99
N PRO A 197 8.17 -9.16 -10.98
CA PRO A 197 7.67 -10.50 -11.21
C PRO A 197 7.87 -11.39 -9.98
N ILE A 198 6.93 -12.31 -9.75
CA ILE A 198 7.04 -13.33 -8.70
C ILE A 198 8.05 -14.36 -9.20
N ASP A 199 9.25 -14.37 -8.61
CA ASP A 199 10.23 -15.41 -8.90
C ASP A 199 9.92 -16.62 -8.01
N ASP A 200 9.21 -17.62 -8.54
CA ASP A 200 8.85 -18.85 -7.83
C ASP A 200 10.08 -19.76 -7.54
N ASN A 201 11.30 -19.33 -7.93
CA ASN A 201 12.54 -20.09 -7.75
C ASN A 201 13.43 -19.48 -6.66
N GLU A 202 13.03 -19.62 -5.40
CA GLU A 202 13.99 -19.70 -4.31
C GLU A 202 14.81 -21.01 -4.47
N ILE A 203 15.85 -21.01 -5.30
CA ILE A 203 17.13 -21.74 -5.19
C ILE A 203 17.96 -21.25 -6.40
N GLY A 204 18.75 -20.22 -6.18
CA GLY A 204 19.59 -19.65 -7.23
C GLY A 204 20.36 -18.45 -6.72
N ASP A 205 21.49 -18.72 -6.08
CA ASP A 205 22.52 -17.71 -5.81
C ASP A 205 22.93 -17.09 -7.16
N GLY A 206 22.37 -15.93 -7.49
CA GLY A 206 22.55 -15.32 -8.80
C GLY A 206 21.49 -14.28 -9.15
N HIS A 207 21.71 -13.04 -8.69
CA HIS A 207 21.23 -11.87 -9.41
C HIS A 207 21.71 -11.95 -10.88
N GLN A 208 20.86 -12.44 -11.80
CA GLN A 208 21.20 -12.51 -13.23
C GLN A 208 20.21 -11.74 -14.11
N GLY A 209 19.71 -10.62 -13.61
CA GLY A 209 19.51 -9.44 -14.45
C GLY A 209 20.71 -8.53 -14.24
N GLU A 210 21.35 -8.03 -15.31
CA GLU A 210 22.28 -6.91 -15.17
C GLU A 210 21.50 -5.77 -14.51
N VAL A 211 21.81 -5.47 -13.24
CA VAL A 211 21.19 -4.42 -12.41
C VAL A 211 21.21 -3.03 -13.08
N TYR A 212 21.91 -2.88 -14.20
CA TYR A 212 22.05 -1.66 -14.96
C TYR A 212 21.08 -1.53 -16.15
N ARG A 213 20.31 -2.58 -16.49
CA ARG A 213 19.34 -2.48 -17.58
C ARG A 213 17.97 -2.06 -17.05
N PRO A 214 17.38 -0.98 -17.60
CA PRO A 214 16.03 -0.58 -17.24
C PRO A 214 15.04 -1.71 -17.58
N GLY A 215 14.19 -2.07 -16.61
CA GLY A 215 13.28 -3.20 -16.73
C GLY A 215 12.05 -2.89 -17.58
N ASN A 216 11.53 -1.66 -17.48
CA ASN A 216 10.33 -1.26 -18.18
C ASN A 216 10.54 0.09 -18.90
N ILE A 217 10.68 0.05 -20.23
CA ILE A 217 10.82 1.25 -21.07
C ILE A 217 9.67 1.31 -22.07
N ASP A 218 9.04 2.47 -22.18
CA ASP A 218 8.06 2.77 -23.22
C ASP A 218 8.71 3.53 -24.39
N ASN A 219 9.15 2.76 -25.40
CA ASN A 219 9.79 3.31 -26.59
C ASN A 219 8.89 4.25 -27.40
N GLU A 220 7.56 4.08 -27.35
CA GLU A 220 6.60 4.91 -28.10
C GLU A 220 6.66 6.37 -27.64
N ILE A 221 6.87 6.57 -26.34
CA ILE A 221 6.96 7.92 -25.75
C ILE A 221 8.16 8.67 -26.31
N TYR A 222 9.30 8.00 -26.43
CA TYR A 222 10.53 8.60 -26.93
C TYR A 222 10.45 8.93 -28.42
N THR A 223 9.87 8.03 -29.23
CA THR A 223 9.79 8.19 -30.69
C THR A 223 8.69 9.15 -31.13
N GLU A 224 7.52 9.12 -30.48
CA GLU A 224 6.34 9.84 -30.96
C GLU A 224 6.09 11.14 -30.19
N ILE A 225 6.20 11.10 -28.87
CA ILE A 225 5.82 12.24 -28.01
C ILE A 225 7.00 13.18 -27.78
N ILE A 226 8.13 12.65 -27.29
CA ILE A 226 9.28 13.46 -26.89
C ILE A 226 9.98 14.03 -28.13
N ALA A 227 10.28 13.20 -29.13
CA ALA A 227 10.89 13.66 -30.37
C ALA A 227 10.05 14.72 -31.09
N GLY A 228 8.71 14.58 -31.09
CA GLY A 228 7.80 15.54 -31.69
C GLY A 228 7.71 16.90 -30.97
N ARG A 229 8.06 16.96 -29.68
CA ARG A 229 7.99 18.19 -28.86
C ARG A 229 9.34 18.85 -28.60
N MET A 230 10.45 18.26 -29.06
CA MET A 230 11.77 18.89 -28.99
C MET A 230 11.91 19.99 -30.06
N PHE A 231 12.01 21.24 -29.62
CA PHE A 231 12.42 22.37 -30.44
C PHE A 231 13.81 22.84 -29.99
N PRO A 232 14.75 23.20 -30.88
CA PRO A 232 14.63 23.37 -32.33
C PRO A 232 14.88 22.11 -33.18
N PHE A 233 15.20 20.96 -32.59
CA PHE A 233 15.52 19.74 -33.31
C PHE A 233 14.53 18.62 -33.00
N THR A 234 13.81 18.16 -34.04
CA THR A 234 12.78 17.09 -33.94
C THR A 234 13.35 15.67 -34.01
N HIS A 235 14.67 15.53 -34.17
CA HIS A 235 15.34 14.23 -34.21
C HIS A 235 16.85 14.41 -33.91
N PHE A 236 17.33 13.97 -32.75
CA PHE A 236 18.77 13.85 -32.51
C PHE A 236 19.28 12.49 -33.02
N PRO A 237 20.45 12.41 -33.69
CA PRO A 237 20.94 11.19 -34.32
C PRO A 237 21.20 9.99 -33.39
N TYR A 238 21.14 10.19 -32.07
CA TYR A 238 21.54 9.22 -31.04
C TYR A 238 20.54 9.10 -29.88
N MET A 239 19.26 9.45 -30.08
CA MET A 239 18.26 9.39 -28.99
C MET A 239 17.93 7.97 -28.53
N MET A 240 18.16 6.97 -29.39
CA MET A 240 17.83 5.58 -29.12
C MET A 240 19.13 4.77 -29.14
N ASP A 241 19.39 4.01 -28.09
CA ASP A 241 20.44 3.00 -28.14
C ASP A 241 20.02 1.93 -29.15
N ARG A 242 20.79 1.74 -30.22
CA ARG A 242 20.53 0.73 -31.27
C ARG A 242 20.91 -0.68 -30.80
N GLY A 243 20.76 -0.96 -29.52
CA GLY A 243 21.26 -2.15 -28.83
C GLY A 243 20.28 -3.32 -28.73
N ILE A 244 19.26 -3.42 -29.59
CA ILE A 244 18.40 -4.60 -29.67
C ILE A 244 18.37 -5.10 -31.11
N GLY A 245 19.25 -6.07 -31.38
CA GLY A 245 19.19 -7.01 -32.49
C GLY A 245 19.26 -8.42 -31.93
#